data_AF-R2R5C4-F1
#
_entry.id   AF-R2R5C4-F1
#
_cell.length_a   1.000
_cell.length_b   1.000
_cell.length_c   1.000
_cell.angle_alpha   90.00
_cell.angle_beta   90.00
_cell.angle_gamma   90.00
#
_symmetry.space_group_name_H-M   'P 1'
#
loop_
_entity.id
_entity.type
_entity.pdbx_description
1 polymer ?
#
loop_
_entity_poly.entity_id
_entity_poly.type
_entity_poly.pdbx_seq_one_letter_code
_entity_poly.pdbx_strand_id
1 'polypeptide(L)'
;MDKKSFNDEMVKVVNDNKSIIEKELKAKGTSKRIHKINIDYTTIKRNPMGGIMFGGFVNGEKKLAFSTGLTKYIMSENGEYSDVQSTGVDITEELDDYLSEGVASDK
;
A
#
# COMPACT_ATOMS: atom_id res chain seq x y z
N MET A 1 10.26 -23.19 -9.83
CA MET A 1 9.69 -21.84 -9.85
C MET A 1 10.84 -20.89 -9.56
N ASP A 2 11.28 -20.12 -10.55
CA ASP A 2 12.47 -19.27 -10.45
C ASP A 2 12.21 -18.06 -9.55
N LYS A 3 13.20 -17.62 -8.76
CA LYS A 3 13.06 -16.41 -7.89
C LYS A 3 12.56 -15.18 -8.64
N LYS A 4 12.89 -15.07 -9.93
CA LYS A 4 12.47 -13.97 -10.81
C LYS A 4 10.96 -14.00 -11.05
N SER A 5 10.39 -15.16 -11.38
CA SER A 5 8.95 -15.30 -11.63
C SER A 5 8.12 -15.00 -10.37
N PHE A 6 8.65 -15.35 -9.20
CA PHE A 6 7.98 -15.08 -7.93
C PHE A 6 7.95 -13.58 -7.57
N ASN A 7 9.02 -12.84 -7.89
CA ASN A 7 9.04 -11.40 -7.65
C ASN A 7 8.12 -10.65 -8.64
N ASP A 8 8.11 -11.08 -9.91
CA ASP A 8 7.24 -10.52 -10.94
C ASP A 8 5.75 -10.69 -10.60
N GLU A 9 5.37 -11.83 -10.01
CA GLU A 9 4.01 -12.08 -9.53
C GLU A 9 3.61 -11.14 -8.39
N MET A 10 4.50 -10.92 -7.41
CA MET A 10 4.21 -9.98 -6.31
C MET A 10 4.07 -8.54 -6.83
N VAL A 11 4.94 -8.12 -7.74
CA VAL A 11 4.86 -6.81 -8.41
C VAL A 11 3.51 -6.66 -9.11
N LYS A 12 3.07 -7.70 -9.84
CA LYS A 12 1.78 -7.72 -10.51
C LYS A 12 0.62 -7.58 -9.52
N VAL A 13 0.60 -8.36 -8.44
CA VAL A 13 -0.45 -8.26 -7.41
C VAL A 13 -0.51 -6.87 -6.79
N VAL A 14 0.63 -6.28 -6.43
CA VAL A 14 0.68 -4.92 -5.86
C VAL A 14 0.17 -3.89 -6.87
N ASN A 15 0.56 -4.02 -8.15
CA ASN A 15 0.13 -3.12 -9.20
C ASN A 15 -1.39 -3.20 -9.44
N ASP A 16 -1.93 -4.41 -9.56
CA ASP A 16 -3.36 -4.65 -9.83
C ASP A 16 -4.26 -4.21 -8.66
N ASN A 17 -3.72 -4.20 -7.43
CA ASN A 17 -4.46 -3.88 -6.20
C ASN A 17 -4.09 -2.52 -5.58
N LYS A 18 -3.35 -1.68 -6.31
CA LYS A 18 -2.90 -0.36 -5.81
C LYS A 18 -4.06 0.49 -5.27
N SER A 19 -5.22 0.41 -5.92
CA SER A 19 -6.42 1.18 -5.55
C SER A 19 -6.91 0.95 -4.12
N ILE A 20 -6.63 -0.22 -3.52
CA ILE A 20 -6.95 -0.51 -2.11
C ILE A 20 -6.16 0.44 -1.20
N ILE A 21 -4.86 0.58 -1.45
CA ILE A 21 -3.97 1.45 -0.68
C ILE A 21 -4.33 2.92 -0.90
N GLU A 22 -4.68 3.30 -2.13
CA GLU A 22 -5.09 4.68 -2.42
C GLU A 22 -6.34 5.09 -1.64
N LYS A 23 -7.31 4.17 -1.49
CA LYS A 23 -8.51 4.42 -0.68
C LYS A 23 -8.19 4.54 0.81
N GLU A 24 -7.34 3.67 1.34
CA GLU A 24 -6.98 3.68 2.76
C GLU A 24 -6.18 4.93 3.15
N LEU A 25 -5.21 5.33 2.34
CA LEU A 25 -4.45 6.58 2.55
C LEU A 25 -5.35 7.82 2.48
N LYS A 26 -6.31 7.85 1.54
CA LYS A 26 -7.29 8.95 1.45
C LYS A 26 -8.29 8.97 2.61
N ALA A 27 -8.49 7.84 3.29
CA ALA A 27 -9.35 7.76 4.48
C ALA A 27 -8.64 8.24 5.75
N LYS A 28 -7.30 8.15 5.82
CA LYS A 28 -6.50 8.60 6.98
C LYS A 28 -6.35 10.12 7.10
N GLY A 29 -6.60 10.90 6.04
CA GLY A 29 -6.46 12.36 6.07
C GLY A 29 -7.38 13.07 5.10
N THR A 30 -7.16 14.37 4.89
CA THR A 30 -7.95 15.13 3.91
C THR A 30 -7.58 14.66 2.51
N SER A 31 -8.48 13.90 1.86
CA SER A 31 -8.38 13.42 0.47
C SER A 31 -7.88 14.47 -0.54
N LYS A 32 -8.05 15.77 -0.23
CA LYS A 32 -7.57 16.91 -1.03
C LYS A 32 -6.05 17.10 -1.09
N ARG A 33 -5.26 16.59 -0.12
CA ARG A 33 -3.79 16.79 -0.09
C ARG A 33 -2.99 15.68 -0.78
N ILE A 34 -3.55 14.47 -0.91
CA ILE A 34 -2.90 13.36 -1.60
C ILE A 34 -3.30 13.38 -3.08
N HIS A 35 -2.41 13.87 -3.94
CA HIS A 35 -2.64 13.94 -5.39
C HIS A 35 -2.02 12.76 -6.13
N LYS A 36 -0.93 12.19 -5.60
CA LYS A 36 -0.20 11.09 -6.23
C LYS A 36 0.30 10.11 -5.19
N ILE A 37 0.21 8.83 -5.50
CA ILE A 37 0.82 7.74 -4.73
C ILE A 37 1.87 7.04 -5.60
N ASN A 38 3.08 6.96 -5.07
CA ASN A 38 4.24 6.31 -5.66
C ASN A 38 4.56 5.04 -4.87
N ILE A 39 4.34 3.87 -5.47
CA ILE A 39 4.78 2.60 -4.89
C ILE A 39 6.26 2.42 -5.17
N ASP A 40 7.04 2.08 -4.15
CA ASP A 40 8.43 1.67 -4.33
C ASP A 40 8.49 0.14 -4.49
N TYR A 41 8.42 -0.32 -5.74
CA TYR A 41 8.46 -1.75 -6.06
C TYR A 41 9.74 -2.46 -5.60
N THR A 42 10.81 -1.73 -5.29
CA THR A 42 12.05 -2.32 -4.74
C THR A 42 11.89 -2.78 -3.30
N THR A 43 10.87 -2.28 -2.60
CA THR A 43 10.56 -2.64 -1.21
C THR A 43 9.64 -3.85 -1.08
N ILE A 44 9.12 -4.36 -2.21
CA ILE A 44 8.22 -5.51 -2.24
C ILE A 44 8.93 -6.74 -1.69
N LYS A 45 8.35 -7.32 -0.65
CA LYS A 45 8.85 -8.53 0.01
C LYS A 45 7.70 -9.38 0.52
N ARG A 46 7.97 -10.66 0.75
CA ARG A 46 7.02 -11.51 1.49
C ARG A 46 6.87 -10.99 2.92
N ASN A 47 5.63 -10.91 3.38
CA ASN A 47 5.36 -10.80 4.80
C ASN A 47 5.61 -12.17 5.44
N PRO A 48 6.44 -12.27 6.51
CA PRO A 48 6.61 -13.53 7.24
C PRO A 48 5.30 -14.15 7.75
N MET A 49 4.27 -13.34 8.01
CA MET A 49 2.92 -13.79 8.42
C MET A 49 2.00 -14.13 7.24
N GLY A 50 2.51 -14.11 6.00
CA GLY A 50 1.74 -14.35 4.78
C GLY A 50 1.33 -13.06 4.07
N GLY A 51 1.30 -13.10 2.74
CA GLY A 51 1.04 -11.93 1.89
C GLY A 51 2.31 -11.17 1.47
N ILE A 52 2.12 -9.94 1.04
CA ILE A 52 3.13 -9.06 0.45
C ILE A 52 3.22 -7.78 1.28
N MET A 53 4.42 -7.39 1.69
CA MET A 53 4.70 -6.07 2.28
C MET A 53 5.39 -5.18 1.27
N PHE A 54 5.08 -3.89 1.29
CA PHE A 54 5.73 -2.89 0.46
C PHE A 54 5.53 -1.49 1.05
N GLY A 55 6.36 -0.57 0.61
CA GLY A 55 6.27 0.84 0.95
C GLY A 55 6.11 1.72 -0.28
N GLY A 56 5.92 2.99 0.01
CA GLY A 56 5.80 4.01 -1.00
C GLY A 56 5.84 5.40 -0.36
N PHE A 57 5.53 6.38 -1.18
CA PHE A 57 5.48 7.77 -0.77
C PHE A 57 4.40 8.51 -1.56
N VAL A 58 3.97 9.67 -1.04
CA VAL A 58 2.94 10.49 -1.70
C VAL A 58 3.53 11.75 -2.32
N ASN A 59 2.86 12.27 -3.35
CA ASN A 59 3.17 13.53 -4.03
C ASN A 59 4.61 13.64 -4.57
N GLY A 60 5.32 12.52 -4.73
CA GLY A 60 6.73 12.53 -5.15
C GLY A 60 7.74 12.82 -4.03
N GLU A 61 7.29 13.03 -2.79
CA GLU A 61 8.14 13.39 -1.66
C GLU A 61 8.45 12.17 -0.79
N LYS A 62 9.71 11.75 -0.75
CA LYS A 62 10.14 10.54 -0.03
C LYS A 62 9.97 10.64 1.49
N LYS A 63 9.93 11.84 2.06
CA LYS A 63 9.64 12.04 3.49
C LYS A 63 8.18 11.73 3.84
N LEU A 64 7.27 11.91 2.88
CA LEU A 64 5.86 11.61 3.03
C LEU A 64 5.61 10.12 2.71
N ALA A 65 6.26 9.24 3.48
CA ALA A 65 6.33 7.81 3.22
C ALA A 65 5.28 7.00 4.01
N PHE A 66 5.00 5.82 3.49
CA PHE A 66 4.15 4.83 4.14
C PHE A 66 4.69 3.41 3.93
N SER A 67 4.30 2.51 4.82
CA SER A 67 4.49 1.06 4.73
C SER A 67 3.14 0.37 4.86
N THR A 68 2.92 -0.66 4.07
CA THR A 68 1.65 -1.40 4.06
C THR A 68 1.87 -2.85 3.62
N GLY A 69 0.79 -3.62 3.63
CA GLY A 69 0.80 -4.96 3.09
C GLY A 69 -0.53 -5.34 2.47
N LEU A 70 -0.47 -6.32 1.58
CA LEU A 70 -1.62 -6.97 0.97
C LEU A 70 -1.58 -8.46 1.34
N THR A 71 -2.68 -8.97 1.87
CA THR A 71 -2.86 -10.41 2.08
C THR A 71 -3.89 -10.96 1.11
N LYS A 72 -3.75 -12.23 0.75
CA LYS A 72 -4.68 -12.95 -0.11
C LYS A 72 -5.24 -14.13 0.69
N TYR A 73 -6.53 -14.11 1.00
CA TYR A 73 -7.18 -15.25 1.65
C TYR A 73 -7.54 -16.30 0.63
N ILE A 74 -6.84 -17.43 0.55
CA ILE A 74 -7.50 -18.54 -0.13
C ILE A 74 -7.07 -19.96 0.25
N MET A 75 -8.08 -20.85 0.29
CA MET A 75 -8.12 -22.09 -0.50
C MET A 75 -9.58 -22.45 -0.89
N SER A 76 -9.83 -22.67 -2.18
CA SER A 76 -10.78 -23.69 -2.65
C SER A 76 -9.98 -24.71 -3.46
N GLU A 77 -10.38 -25.98 -3.44
CA GLU A 77 -9.71 -27.10 -4.15
C GLU A 77 -9.69 -26.93 -5.68
N ASN A 78 -10.33 -25.88 -6.20
CA ASN A 78 -10.47 -25.57 -7.62
C ASN A 78 -9.52 -24.44 -8.06
N GLY A 79 -8.74 -23.84 -7.15
CA GLY A 79 -7.66 -22.91 -7.48
C GLY A 79 -8.08 -21.47 -7.86
N GLU A 80 -9.34 -21.08 -7.65
CA GLU A 80 -9.77 -19.69 -7.87
C GLU A 80 -9.68 -18.84 -6.60
N TYR A 81 -9.17 -17.61 -6.79
CA TYR A 81 -8.58 -16.81 -5.73
C TYR A 81 -9.02 -15.31 -5.83
N SER A 82 -9.87 -14.82 -4.92
CA SER A 82 -10.15 -13.38 -4.65
C SER A 82 -10.83 -13.26 -3.27
N ASP A 83 -10.52 -12.38 -2.32
CA ASP A 83 -10.24 -10.93 -2.37
C ASP A 83 -8.90 -10.58 -1.70
N VAL A 84 -8.08 -9.78 -2.38
CA VAL A 84 -6.87 -9.19 -1.77
C VAL A 84 -7.32 -8.09 -0.80
N GLN A 85 -6.78 -8.09 0.43
CA GLN A 85 -7.09 -7.07 1.44
C GLN A 85 -5.82 -6.38 1.93
N SER A 86 -5.95 -5.11 2.31
CA SER A 86 -4.89 -4.40 3.04
C SER A 86 -4.72 -4.97 4.43
N THR A 87 -3.48 -5.08 4.88
CA THR A 87 -3.14 -5.44 6.27
C THR A 87 -2.99 -4.20 7.16
N GLY A 88 -3.40 -3.03 6.67
CA GLY A 88 -3.19 -1.74 7.32
C GLY A 88 -2.09 -0.92 6.67
N VAL A 89 -2.15 0.39 6.87
CA VAL A 89 -1.13 1.35 6.44
C VAL A 89 -0.51 2.05 7.66
N ASP A 90 0.80 1.94 7.77
CA ASP A 90 1.64 2.74 8.67
C ASP A 90 2.23 3.92 7.89
N ILE A 91 2.24 5.10 8.49
CA ILE A 91 2.73 6.34 7.88
C ILE A 91 3.85 6.96 8.72
N THR A 92 4.72 7.73 8.10
CA THR A 92 5.73 8.52 8.83
C THR A 92 5.09 9.67 9.60
N GLU A 93 5.79 10.18 10.62
CA GLU A 93 5.37 11.37 11.37
C GLU A 93 5.20 12.58 10.41
N GLU A 94 6.11 12.74 9.44
CA GLU A 94 5.99 13.82 8.45
C GLU A 94 4.74 13.69 7.57
N LEU A 95 4.31 12.46 7.25
CA LEU A 95 3.07 12.26 6.51
C LEU A 95 1.84 12.50 7.42
N ASP A 96 1.89 12.10 8.68
CA ASP A 96 0.81 12.34 9.63
C ASP A 96 0.60 13.85 9.88
N ASP A 97 1.67 14.60 10.12
CA ASP A 97 1.66 16.06 10.26
C ASP A 97 1.11 16.72 9.00
N TYR A 98 1.61 16.33 7.83
CA TYR A 98 1.19 16.87 6.53
C TYR A 98 -0.31 16.68 6.27
N LEU A 99 -0.88 15.55 6.69
CA LEU A 99 -2.31 15.27 6.57
C LEU A 99 -3.13 16.05 7.61
N SER A 100 -2.58 16.24 8.81
CA SER A 100 -3.22 16.91 9.95
C SER A 100 -3.28 18.44 9.81
N GLU A 101 -2.26 19.07 9.21
CA GLU A 101 -2.26 20.52 8.91
C GLU A 101 -3.46 20.96 8.05
N GLY A 102 -3.95 20.06 7.20
CA GLY A 102 -5.15 20.31 6.39
C GLY A 102 -6.46 20.32 7.20
N VAL A 103 -6.48 19.72 8.39
CA VAL A 103 -7.66 19.63 9.26
C VAL A 103 -7.81 20.87 10.14
N ALA A 104 -6.69 21.53 10.49
CA ALA A 104 -6.70 22.73 11.33
C ALA A 104 -7.22 24.00 10.63
N SER A 105 -7.26 24.01 9.29
CA SER A 105 -7.66 25.20 8.51
C SER A 105 -9.16 25.26 8.16
N ASP A 106 -9.94 24.21 8.47
CA ASP A 106 -11.39 24.14 8.21
C ASP A 106 -12.23 24.46 9.47
N LYS A 107 -11.73 25.29 10.40
CA LYS A 107 -12.46 25.79 11.57
C LYS A 107 -12.70 27.29 11.54
#